data_AF-A0A821I584-F1
#
_entry.id   AF-A0A821I584-F1
#
_cell.length_a   1.000
_cell.length_b   1.000
_cell.length_c   1.000
_cell.angle_alpha   90.00
_cell.angle_beta   90.00
_cell.angle_gamma   90.00
#
_symmetry.space_group_name_H-M   'P 1'
#
loop_
_entity.id
_entity.type
_entity.pdbx_description
1 polymer ?
#
loop_
_entity_poly.entity_id
_entity_poly.type
_entity_poly.pdbx_seq_one_letter_code
_entity_poly.pdbx_strand_id
1 'polypeptide(L)'
;MTSNNIILRKELLQKVMHNIGCSSDIYSDALHIGILKSFDNGPTGNQIQLEKHHYFVHLSFQEFFAARHLVRLLNSTTRDIAVEFIGTHKYEKRLQLVFIFASGLLIQSENTQSIHTFWDTIFGDPHDLVGIRHMQLVTVCLDETQCGCAVPHRSQSISLLLNWITFACSQNNLKLQETIAMTINSCNKIQNLPDVQIEFASLLTTAAEEHKSHIVKFITDQKITDPHKQLLESLSLQLEHYNAEIQTNTCSALRKIGEKSSNNPGD
;
A
#
# COMPACT_ATOMS: atom_id res chain seq x y z
N MET A 1 -9.51 23.03 11.23
CA MET A 1 -8.62 22.16 10.43
C MET A 1 -7.54 23.03 9.82
N THR A 2 -6.35 23.08 10.43
CA THR A 2 -5.19 23.74 9.84
C THR A 2 -4.73 22.89 8.66
N SER A 3 -4.88 23.38 7.44
CA SER A 3 -4.49 22.63 6.25
C SER A 3 -2.97 22.46 6.22
N ASN A 4 -2.48 21.23 6.37
CA ASN A 4 -1.07 20.86 6.18
C ASN A 4 -0.70 20.85 4.69
N ASN A 5 -1.06 21.90 3.96
CA ASN A 5 -0.83 21.99 2.53
C ASN A 5 0.65 22.34 2.30
N ILE A 6 1.33 21.53 1.49
CA ILE A 6 2.68 21.85 1.05
C ILE A 6 2.57 22.94 -0.02
N ILE A 7 3.11 24.11 0.30
CA ILE A 7 3.02 25.28 -0.57
C ILE A 7 4.09 25.21 -1.66
N LEU A 8 3.64 25.18 -2.90
CA LEU A 8 4.46 25.41 -4.08
C LEU A 8 4.68 26.91 -4.22
N ARG A 9 5.90 27.34 -3.87
CA ARG A 9 6.26 28.76 -3.92
C ARG A 9 6.39 29.22 -5.37
N LYS A 10 6.07 30.49 -5.64
CA LYS A 10 6.16 31.08 -6.98
C LYS A 10 7.57 30.98 -7.57
N GLU A 11 8.60 31.11 -6.73
CA GLU A 11 10.00 31.05 -7.17
C GLU A 11 10.36 29.64 -7.70
N LEU A 12 9.79 28.60 -7.10
CA LEU A 12 9.96 27.23 -7.56
C LEU A 12 9.31 27.03 -8.94
N LEU A 13 8.09 27.52 -9.11
CA LEU A 13 7.35 27.39 -10.36
C LEU A 13 8.03 28.17 -11.49
N GLN A 14 8.48 29.39 -11.22
CA GLN A 14 9.25 30.21 -12.17
C GLN A 14 10.55 29.52 -12.59
N LYS A 15 11.29 28.94 -11.64
CA LYS A 15 12.51 28.17 -11.92
C LYS A 15 12.23 26.96 -12.81
N VAL A 16 11.14 26.24 -12.54
CA VAL A 16 10.73 25.08 -13.34
C VAL A 16 10.35 25.51 -14.76
N MET A 17 9.61 26.62 -14.92
CA MET A 17 9.28 27.14 -16.25
C MET A 17 10.51 27.51 -17.06
N HIS A 18 11.47 28.22 -16.44
CA HIS A 18 12.73 28.57 -17.08
C HIS A 18 13.50 27.33 -17.54
N ASN A 19 13.57 26.30 -16.69
CA ASN A 19 14.32 25.07 -16.97
C ASN A 19 13.68 24.19 -18.06
N ILE A 20 12.34 24.15 -18.15
CA ILE A 20 11.64 23.30 -19.11
C ILE A 20 11.46 24.01 -20.47
N GLY A 21 11.61 25.34 -20.52
CA GLY A 21 11.42 26.11 -21.75
C GLY A 21 9.96 26.15 -22.22
N CYS A 22 8.99 25.86 -21.35
CA CYS A 22 7.57 25.93 -21.68
C CYS A 22 7.11 27.38 -21.86
N SER A 23 6.25 27.63 -22.85
CA SER A 23 5.53 28.91 -22.96
C SER A 23 4.56 29.09 -21.78
N SER A 24 4.26 30.35 -21.46
CA SER A 24 3.30 30.71 -20.39
C SER A 24 1.90 30.11 -20.61
N ASP A 25 1.55 29.77 -21.85
CA ASP A 25 0.21 29.33 -22.23
C ASP A 25 -0.06 27.88 -21.80
N ILE A 26 0.89 26.96 -22.03
CA ILE A 26 0.77 25.54 -21.63
C ILE A 26 0.66 25.40 -20.10
N TYR A 27 1.36 26.27 -19.38
CA TYR A 27 1.34 26.27 -17.92
C TYR A 27 0.00 26.79 -17.35
N SER A 28 -0.57 27.82 -17.99
CA SER A 28 -1.90 28.30 -17.67
C SER A 28 -2.93 27.18 -17.82
N ASP A 29 -2.87 26.43 -18.93
CA ASP A 29 -3.80 25.31 -19.16
C ASP A 29 -3.69 24.22 -18.09
N ALA A 30 -2.47 23.94 -17.60
CA ALA A 30 -2.25 22.99 -16.52
C ALA A 30 -2.80 23.47 -15.15
N LEU A 31 -2.78 24.78 -14.88
CA LEU A 31 -3.43 25.36 -13.69
C LEU A 31 -4.96 25.31 -13.78
N HIS A 32 -5.52 25.45 -14.99
CA HIS A 32 -6.98 25.38 -15.22
C HIS A 32 -7.58 23.98 -15.05
N ILE A 33 -6.75 22.92 -14.99
CA ILE A 33 -7.20 21.54 -14.68
C ILE A 33 -7.78 21.45 -13.24
N GLY A 34 -7.56 22.47 -12.40
CA GLY A 34 -8.15 22.56 -11.07
C GLY A 34 -7.47 21.67 -10.01
N ILE A 35 -6.35 21.04 -10.36
CA ILE A 35 -5.53 20.22 -9.45
C ILE A 35 -4.71 21.11 -8.51
N LEU A 36 -4.31 22.30 -8.97
CA LEU A 36 -3.60 23.30 -8.19
C LEU A 36 -4.56 24.46 -7.87
N LYS A 37 -4.59 24.87 -6.61
CA LYS A 37 -5.27 26.08 -6.16
C LYS A 37 -4.27 27.13 -5.76
N SER A 38 -4.53 28.36 -6.14
CA SER A 38 -3.77 29.51 -5.69
C SER A 38 -4.18 29.91 -4.27
N PHE A 39 -3.25 30.38 -3.47
CA PHE A 39 -3.49 30.84 -2.10
C PHE A 39 -4.25 32.17 -2.05
N ASP A 40 -4.09 33.00 -3.09
CA ASP A 40 -4.68 34.34 -3.17
C ASP A 40 -5.85 34.41 -4.17
N ASN A 41 -7.02 34.83 -3.68
CA ASN A 41 -8.23 35.07 -4.47
C ASN A 41 -8.18 36.38 -5.30
N GLY A 42 -7.00 37.00 -5.43
CA GLY A 42 -6.80 38.21 -6.23
C GLY A 42 -7.04 38.00 -7.74
N PRO A 43 -6.90 39.06 -8.56
CA PRO A 43 -7.37 39.08 -9.96
C PRO A 43 -6.90 37.89 -10.80
N THR A 44 -7.75 37.50 -11.74
CA THR A 44 -7.59 36.36 -12.63
C THR A 44 -6.94 36.78 -13.96
N GLY A 45 -5.82 36.14 -14.30
CA GLY A 45 -5.11 36.29 -15.56
C GLY A 45 -3.87 35.36 -15.59
N ASN A 46 -3.50 34.82 -16.76
CA ASN A 46 -2.50 33.75 -16.88
C ASN A 46 -1.13 34.13 -16.29
N GLN A 47 -0.66 35.35 -16.55
CA GLN A 47 0.59 35.87 -15.96
C GLN A 47 0.47 36.13 -14.45
N ILE A 48 -0.70 36.55 -13.97
CA ILE A 48 -0.93 36.84 -12.54
C ILE A 48 -1.01 35.54 -11.73
N GLN A 49 -1.53 34.45 -12.31
CA GLN A 49 -1.56 33.16 -11.63
C GLN A 49 -0.15 32.64 -11.36
N LEU A 50 0.79 32.77 -12.30
CA LEU A 50 2.19 32.35 -12.14
C LEU A 50 2.94 33.01 -10.98
N GLU A 51 2.49 34.18 -10.55
CA GLU A 51 3.09 34.93 -9.45
C GLU A 51 2.50 34.54 -8.08
N LYS A 52 1.50 33.66 -8.05
CA LYS A 52 0.85 33.21 -6.82
C LYS A 52 1.52 31.97 -6.25
N HIS A 53 1.36 31.82 -4.94
CA HIS A 53 1.63 30.56 -4.25
C HIS A 53 0.53 29.55 -4.56
N HIS A 54 0.91 28.31 -4.83
CA HIS A 54 -0.03 27.24 -5.14
C HIS A 54 0.06 26.10 -4.15
N TYR A 55 -0.98 25.28 -4.11
CA TYR A 55 -0.99 24.02 -3.41
C TYR A 55 -1.86 23.02 -4.16
N PHE A 56 -1.59 21.73 -4.01
CA PHE A 56 -2.46 20.69 -4.53
C PHE A 56 -3.77 20.67 -3.77
N VAL A 57 -4.90 20.53 -4.49
CA VAL A 57 -6.23 20.44 -3.87
C VAL A 57 -6.36 19.28 -2.87
N HIS A 58 -5.55 18.24 -3.05
CA HIS A 58 -5.45 17.10 -2.14
C HIS A 58 -4.02 16.57 -2.11
N LEU A 59 -3.55 16.12 -0.94
CA LEU A 59 -2.19 15.61 -0.76
C LEU A 59 -1.89 14.41 -1.68
N SER A 60 -2.87 13.53 -1.90
CA SER A 60 -2.70 12.36 -2.77
C SER A 60 -2.39 12.70 -4.22
N PHE A 61 -2.82 13.87 -4.72
CA PHE A 61 -2.38 14.31 -6.05
C PHE A 61 -0.89 14.64 -6.03
N GLN A 62 -0.42 15.35 -5.01
CA GLN A 62 1.00 15.63 -4.85
C GLN A 62 1.82 14.34 -4.76
N GLU A 63 1.35 13.36 -3.97
CA GLU A 63 2.01 12.06 -3.81
C GLU A 63 2.04 11.29 -5.13
N PHE A 64 0.95 11.33 -5.90
CA PHE A 64 0.88 10.73 -7.24
C PHE A 64 1.85 11.38 -8.23
N PHE A 65 1.94 12.72 -8.29
CA PHE A 65 2.89 13.39 -9.16
C PHE A 65 4.34 13.18 -8.72
N ALA A 66 4.61 13.11 -7.42
CA ALA A 66 5.91 12.74 -6.89
C ALA A 66 6.30 11.31 -7.32
N ALA A 67 5.37 10.36 -7.24
CA ALA A 67 5.57 8.99 -7.70
C ALA A 67 5.85 8.93 -9.20
N ARG A 68 5.07 9.66 -10.01
CA ARG A 68 5.29 9.75 -11.46
C ARG A 68 6.66 10.35 -11.80
N HIS A 69 7.11 11.34 -11.03
CA HIS A 69 8.46 11.90 -11.18
C HIS A 69 9.54 10.87 -10.82
N LEU A 70 9.37 10.15 -9.71
CA LEU A 70 10.28 9.08 -9.29
C LEU A 70 10.40 7.98 -10.37
N VAL A 71 9.29 7.52 -10.94
CA VAL A 71 9.29 6.54 -12.03
C VAL A 71 10.00 7.07 -13.28
N ARG A 72 9.84 8.35 -13.61
CA ARG A 72 10.59 8.99 -14.71
C ARG A 72 12.10 8.97 -14.46
N LEU A 73 12.54 9.24 -13.23
CA LEU A 73 13.96 9.18 -12.86
C LEU A 73 14.50 7.74 -12.95
N LEU A 74 13.74 6.74 -12.52
CA LEU A 74 14.12 5.31 -12.66
C LEU A 74 14.28 4.90 -14.13
N ASN A 75 13.46 5.47 -15.01
CA ASN A 75 13.46 5.21 -16.45
C ASN A 75 14.51 6.03 -17.23
N SER A 76 15.18 7.00 -16.62
CA SER A 76 16.14 7.87 -17.30
C SER A 76 17.59 7.51 -16.97
N THR A 77 18.53 8.32 -17.49
CA THR A 77 19.96 8.24 -17.15
C THR A 77 20.26 8.70 -15.72
N THR A 78 19.31 9.31 -15.01
CA THR A 78 19.46 9.80 -13.63
C THR A 78 18.89 8.82 -12.60
N ARG A 79 18.92 7.51 -12.92
CA ARG A 79 18.39 6.44 -12.06
C ARG A 79 19.00 6.42 -10.67
N ASP A 80 20.29 6.73 -10.56
CA ASP A 80 21.01 6.70 -9.28
C ASP A 80 20.40 7.66 -8.24
N ILE A 81 19.90 8.82 -8.69
CA ILE A 81 19.19 9.78 -7.83
C ILE A 81 17.91 9.17 -7.25
N ALA A 82 17.18 8.40 -8.07
CA ALA A 82 15.97 7.71 -7.62
C ALA A 82 16.31 6.58 -6.64
N VAL A 83 17.35 5.80 -6.92
CA VAL A 83 17.83 4.73 -6.04
C VAL A 83 18.24 5.28 -4.68
N GLU A 84 19.04 6.35 -4.66
CA GLU A 84 19.44 7.04 -3.42
C GLU A 84 18.22 7.57 -2.66
N PHE A 85 17.27 8.19 -3.35
CA PHE A 85 16.04 8.69 -2.75
C PHE A 85 15.22 7.57 -2.11
N ILE A 86 14.98 6.47 -2.83
CA ILE A 86 14.22 5.30 -2.32
C ILE A 86 14.96 4.70 -1.12
N GLY A 87 16.26 4.40 -1.25
CA GLY A 87 17.05 3.81 -0.18
C GLY A 87 17.01 4.64 1.10
N THR A 88 17.14 5.96 0.96
CA THR A 88 17.15 6.88 2.12
C THR A 88 15.77 7.01 2.78
N HIS A 89 14.69 7.03 1.99
CA HIS A 89 13.38 7.44 2.48
C HIS A 89 12.29 6.36 2.50
N LYS A 90 12.59 5.11 2.10
CA LYS A 90 11.60 4.02 1.96
C LYS A 90 10.74 3.75 3.20
N TYR A 91 11.24 4.03 4.40
CA TYR A 91 10.49 3.80 5.66
C TYR A 91 9.84 5.07 6.24
N GLU A 92 9.94 6.20 5.55
CA GLU A 92 9.24 7.42 5.94
C GLU A 92 7.74 7.29 5.67
N LYS A 93 6.95 7.37 6.75
CA LYS A 93 5.48 7.23 6.67
C LYS A 93 4.84 8.24 5.70
N ARG A 94 5.40 9.44 5.58
CA ARG A 94 4.89 10.50 4.68
C ARG A 94 5.07 10.16 3.19
N LEU A 95 6.00 9.26 2.86
CA LEU A 95 6.30 8.88 1.48
C LEU A 95 5.71 7.51 1.11
N GLN A 96 5.02 6.84 2.04
CA GLN A 96 4.44 5.52 1.79
C GLN A 96 3.53 5.53 0.55
N LEU A 97 2.63 6.52 0.43
CA LEU A 97 1.72 6.58 -0.72
C LEU A 97 2.45 6.88 -2.04
N VAL A 98 3.57 7.60 -1.98
CA VAL A 98 4.44 7.82 -3.15
C VAL A 98 5.00 6.49 -3.66
N PHE A 99 5.47 5.62 -2.76
CA PHE A 99 6.00 4.31 -3.15
C PHE A 99 4.91 3.33 -3.60
N ILE A 100 3.72 3.40 -3.02
CA ILE A 100 2.54 2.65 -3.50
C ILE A 100 2.24 3.07 -4.95
N PHE A 101 2.01 4.35 -5.22
CA PHE A 101 1.74 4.80 -6.59
C PHE A 101 2.89 4.47 -7.55
N ALA A 102 4.15 4.56 -7.09
CA ALA A 102 5.30 4.24 -7.93
C ALA A 102 5.31 2.75 -8.32
N SER A 103 4.99 1.82 -7.41
CA SER A 103 4.94 0.39 -7.74
C SER A 103 3.87 0.07 -8.78
N GLY A 104 2.67 0.65 -8.64
CA GLY A 104 1.59 0.52 -9.63
C GLY A 104 1.96 1.09 -11.00
N LEU A 105 2.50 2.32 -11.03
CA LEU A 105 2.93 2.98 -12.27
C LEU A 105 4.06 2.23 -13.00
N LEU A 106 4.98 1.59 -12.26
CA LEU A 106 6.08 0.84 -12.85
C LEU A 106 5.60 -0.37 -13.64
N ILE A 107 4.62 -1.12 -13.11
CA ILE A 107 4.04 -2.28 -13.80
C ILE A 107 3.32 -1.85 -15.08
N GLN A 108 2.66 -0.70 -15.09
CA GLN A 108 2.02 -0.15 -16.29
C GLN A 108 3.03 0.31 -17.36
N SER A 109 4.26 0.66 -16.96
CA SER A 109 5.28 1.19 -17.88
C SER A 109 6.05 0.12 -18.65
N GLU A 110 5.88 -1.17 -18.31
CA GLU A 110 6.54 -2.35 -18.91
C GLU A 110 8.08 -2.31 -18.94
N ASN A 111 8.72 -1.33 -18.28
CA ASN A 111 10.18 -1.25 -18.20
C ASN A 111 10.71 -2.19 -17.11
N THR A 112 11.05 -3.41 -17.50
CA THR A 112 11.56 -4.47 -16.62
C THR A 112 12.76 -4.02 -15.77
N GLN A 113 13.70 -3.25 -16.34
CA GLN A 113 14.89 -2.80 -15.61
C GLN A 113 14.52 -1.86 -14.45
N SER A 114 13.59 -0.95 -14.67
CA SER A 114 13.13 -0.01 -13.65
C SER A 114 12.29 -0.68 -12.59
N ILE A 115 11.47 -1.67 -12.97
CA ILE A 115 10.73 -2.52 -12.03
C ILE A 115 11.71 -3.23 -11.11
N HIS A 116 12.71 -3.94 -11.67
CA HIS A 116 13.75 -4.61 -10.88
C HIS A 116 14.50 -3.64 -9.98
N THR A 117 14.99 -2.52 -10.53
CA THR A 117 15.72 -1.50 -9.76
C THR A 117 14.91 -1.02 -8.55
N PHE A 118 13.62 -0.71 -8.73
CA PHE A 118 12.76 -0.27 -7.64
C PHE A 118 12.66 -1.32 -6.54
N TRP A 119 12.27 -2.55 -6.90
CA TRP A 119 12.07 -3.63 -5.94
C TRP A 119 13.38 -4.05 -5.25
N ASP A 120 14.48 -4.14 -6.00
CA ASP A 120 15.81 -4.43 -5.45
C ASP A 120 16.25 -3.34 -4.46
N THR A 121 15.94 -2.06 -4.74
CA THR A 121 16.26 -0.96 -3.81
C THR A 121 15.39 -0.99 -2.54
N ILE A 122 14.11 -1.35 -2.67
CA ILE A 122 13.20 -1.52 -1.52
C ILE A 122 13.68 -2.66 -0.62
N PHE A 123 14.12 -3.78 -1.19
CA PHE A 123 14.61 -4.95 -0.47
C PHE A 123 16.07 -4.84 -0.01
N GLY A 124 16.88 -3.98 -0.63
CA GLY A 124 18.27 -3.76 -0.25
C GLY A 124 18.44 -2.95 1.04
N ASP A 125 19.66 -2.49 1.30
CA ASP A 125 19.95 -1.62 2.44
C ASP A 125 19.36 -0.20 2.29
N PRO A 126 19.15 0.53 3.42
CA PRO A 126 19.21 0.07 4.79
C PRO A 126 17.99 -0.77 5.17
N HIS A 127 18.16 -1.70 6.10
CA HIS A 127 17.08 -2.54 6.63
C HIS A 127 16.37 -1.87 7.81
N ASP A 128 15.05 -2.08 7.92
CA ASP A 128 14.29 -1.70 9.12
C ASP A 128 14.71 -2.60 10.30
N LEU A 129 15.19 -2.01 11.39
CA LEU A 129 15.73 -2.74 12.56
C LEU A 129 14.75 -3.76 13.14
N VAL A 130 13.45 -3.43 13.13
CA VAL A 130 12.40 -4.34 13.59
C VAL A 130 11.82 -5.15 12.44
N GLY A 131 11.84 -4.61 11.22
CA GLY A 131 11.32 -5.24 10.00
C GLY A 131 9.82 -5.00 9.75
N ILE A 132 9.08 -4.44 10.71
CA ILE A 132 7.64 -4.26 10.58
C ILE A 132 7.26 -3.21 9.52
N ARG A 133 8.01 -2.10 9.42
CA ARG A 133 7.76 -1.08 8.39
C ARG A 133 8.09 -1.60 7.01
N HIS A 134 9.13 -2.44 6.93
CA HIS A 134 9.48 -3.10 5.68
C HIS A 134 8.36 -4.04 5.22
N MET A 135 7.86 -4.91 6.10
CA MET A 135 6.70 -5.76 5.80
C MET A 135 5.51 -4.92 5.33
N GLN A 136 5.15 -3.85 6.06
CA GLN A 136 4.03 -3.00 5.68
C GLN A 136 4.19 -2.41 4.28
N LEU A 137 5.36 -1.85 3.98
CA LEU A 137 5.64 -1.24 2.69
C LEU A 137 5.57 -2.25 1.54
N VAL A 138 6.23 -3.41 1.68
CA VAL A 138 6.24 -4.40 0.59
C VAL A 138 4.86 -5.00 0.38
N THR A 139 4.07 -5.22 1.45
CA THR A 139 2.70 -5.73 1.35
C THR A 139 1.79 -4.78 0.58
N VAL A 140 1.78 -3.48 0.94
CA VAL A 140 0.93 -2.50 0.24
C VAL A 140 1.38 -2.22 -1.19
N CYS A 141 2.70 -2.18 -1.44
CA CYS A 141 3.21 -2.03 -2.80
C CYS A 141 2.91 -3.25 -3.66
N LEU A 142 2.96 -4.46 -3.11
CA LEU A 142 2.62 -5.69 -3.82
C LEU A 142 1.13 -5.75 -4.16
N ASP A 143 0.27 -5.36 -3.23
CA ASP A 143 -1.18 -5.28 -3.46
C ASP A 143 -1.52 -4.34 -4.63
N GLU A 144 -0.88 -3.17 -4.69
CA GLU A 144 -1.06 -2.20 -5.78
C GLU A 144 -0.68 -2.80 -7.15
N THR A 145 0.35 -3.64 -7.19
CA THR A 145 0.75 -4.38 -8.42
C THR A 145 -0.16 -5.57 -8.75
N GLN A 146 -1.33 -5.68 -8.10
CA GLN A 146 -2.27 -6.80 -8.22
C GLN A 146 -1.65 -8.16 -7.84
N CYS A 147 -0.61 -8.15 -7.02
CA CYS A 147 0.12 -9.36 -6.61
C CYS A 147 0.63 -10.22 -7.79
N GLY A 148 0.91 -9.59 -8.94
CA GLY A 148 1.24 -10.29 -10.19
C GLY A 148 2.55 -11.07 -10.12
N CYS A 149 2.60 -12.22 -10.80
CA CYS A 149 3.78 -13.12 -10.80
C CYS A 149 5.05 -12.49 -11.39
N ALA A 150 4.90 -11.45 -12.22
CA ALA A 150 6.01 -10.72 -12.83
C ALA A 150 6.71 -9.74 -11.88
N VAL A 151 6.17 -9.55 -10.67
CA VAL A 151 6.74 -8.64 -9.67
C VAL A 151 7.99 -9.28 -9.05
N PRO A 152 9.16 -8.64 -9.13
CA PRO A 152 10.36 -9.10 -8.43
C PRO A 152 10.10 -9.22 -6.92
N HIS A 153 10.74 -10.20 -6.29
CA HIS A 153 10.61 -10.46 -4.85
C HIS A 153 9.17 -10.75 -4.36
N ARG A 154 8.24 -11.13 -5.24
CA ARG A 154 6.86 -11.48 -4.86
C ARG A 154 6.82 -12.56 -3.78
N SER A 155 7.51 -13.68 -4.01
CA SER A 155 7.50 -14.81 -3.07
C SER A 155 8.10 -14.40 -1.72
N GLN A 156 9.20 -13.64 -1.73
CA GLN A 156 9.83 -13.10 -0.53
C GLN A 156 8.89 -12.15 0.23
N SER A 157 8.15 -11.30 -0.48
CA SER A 157 7.17 -10.37 0.11
C SER A 157 6.03 -11.12 0.81
N ILE A 158 5.49 -12.16 0.15
CA ILE A 158 4.43 -13.00 0.72
C ILE A 158 4.98 -13.78 1.92
N SER A 159 6.13 -14.44 1.79
CA SER A 159 6.76 -15.15 2.90
C SER A 159 7.06 -14.24 4.09
N LEU A 160 7.50 -13.00 3.85
CA LEU A 160 7.72 -12.01 4.91
C LEU A 160 6.41 -11.73 5.66
N LEU A 161 5.32 -11.45 4.95
CA LEU A 161 4.01 -11.24 5.55
C LEU A 161 3.55 -12.45 6.36
N LEU A 162 3.64 -13.65 5.79
CA LEU A 162 3.25 -14.89 6.45
C LEU A 162 4.05 -15.13 7.74
N ASN A 163 5.37 -14.94 7.69
CA ASN A 163 6.23 -15.05 8.87
C ASN A 163 5.81 -14.09 10.00
N TRP A 164 5.43 -12.86 9.64
CA TRP A 164 4.94 -11.87 10.61
C TRP A 164 3.57 -12.25 11.18
N ILE A 165 2.65 -12.77 10.37
CA ILE A 165 1.35 -13.28 10.83
C ILE A 165 1.56 -14.43 11.83
N THR A 166 2.35 -15.43 11.44
CA THR A 166 2.65 -16.60 12.28
C THR A 166 3.29 -16.16 13.60
N PHE A 167 4.30 -15.29 13.55
CA PHE A 167 4.92 -14.75 14.76
C PHE A 167 3.92 -13.99 15.65
N ALA A 168 3.09 -13.10 15.09
CA ALA A 168 2.14 -12.31 15.85
C ALA A 168 1.07 -13.16 16.54
N CYS A 169 0.59 -14.20 15.86
CA CYS A 169 -0.37 -15.16 16.38
C CYS A 169 0.26 -16.06 17.46
N SER A 170 1.45 -16.62 17.21
CA SER A 170 2.12 -17.52 18.16
C SER A 170 2.60 -16.83 19.45
N GLN A 171 2.93 -15.54 19.40
CA GLN A 171 3.39 -14.78 20.56
C GLN A 171 2.26 -14.05 21.29
N ASN A 172 1.00 -14.22 20.84
CA ASN A 172 -0.17 -13.49 21.30
C ASN A 172 0.04 -11.96 21.43
N ASN A 173 0.80 -11.38 20.49
CA ASN A 173 1.10 -9.95 20.52
C ASN A 173 -0.04 -9.16 19.87
N LEU A 174 -1.05 -8.81 20.66
CA LEU A 174 -2.26 -8.12 20.18
C LEU A 174 -1.96 -6.86 19.37
N LYS A 175 -1.01 -6.03 19.81
CA LYS A 175 -0.66 -4.79 19.10
C LYS A 175 -0.06 -5.06 17.73
N LEU A 176 0.76 -6.11 17.63
CA LEU A 176 1.34 -6.53 16.37
C LEU A 176 0.28 -7.15 15.44
N GLN A 177 -0.61 -7.98 15.98
CA GLN A 177 -1.76 -8.53 15.25
C GLN A 177 -2.64 -7.41 14.67
N GLU A 178 -3.02 -6.41 15.49
CA GLU A 178 -3.77 -5.24 15.03
C GLU A 178 -3.05 -4.48 13.93
N THR A 179 -1.73 -4.29 14.08
CA THR A 179 -0.92 -3.59 13.07
C THR A 179 -0.91 -4.33 11.74
N ILE A 180 -0.72 -5.64 11.76
CA ILE A 180 -0.73 -6.50 10.56
C ILE A 180 -2.14 -6.53 9.95
N ALA A 181 -3.18 -6.72 10.77
CA ALA A 181 -4.56 -6.73 10.32
C ALA A 181 -4.96 -5.40 9.67
N MET A 182 -4.54 -4.25 10.21
CA MET A 182 -4.78 -2.94 9.60
C MET A 182 -4.11 -2.83 8.23
N THR A 183 -2.88 -3.34 8.08
CA THR A 183 -2.17 -3.36 6.80
C THR A 183 -2.89 -4.25 5.79
N ILE A 184 -3.20 -5.49 6.14
CA ILE A 184 -3.92 -6.42 5.25
C ILE A 184 -5.29 -5.86 4.88
N ASN A 185 -6.04 -5.29 5.83
CA ASN A 185 -7.37 -4.72 5.55
C ASN A 185 -7.37 -3.42 4.75
N SER A 186 -6.21 -2.78 4.60
CA SER A 186 -5.99 -1.68 3.66
C SER A 186 -5.73 -2.18 2.23
N CYS A 187 -5.34 -3.44 2.08
CA CYS A 187 -5.15 -4.11 0.81
C CYS A 187 -6.47 -4.69 0.27
N ASN A 188 -6.55 -4.83 -1.05
CA ASN A 188 -7.72 -5.35 -1.73
C ASN A 188 -7.59 -6.84 -2.09
N LYS A 189 -6.37 -7.29 -2.40
CA LYS A 189 -6.11 -8.64 -2.93
C LYS A 189 -5.37 -9.54 -1.94
N ILE A 190 -4.51 -9.01 -1.09
CA ILE A 190 -3.64 -9.79 -0.19
C ILE A 190 -4.41 -10.85 0.63
N GLN A 191 -5.51 -10.47 1.29
CA GLN A 191 -6.30 -11.39 2.12
C GLN A 191 -6.99 -12.51 1.33
N ASN A 192 -7.15 -12.33 0.02
CA ASN A 192 -7.79 -13.29 -0.87
C ASN A 192 -6.76 -14.20 -1.57
N LEU A 193 -5.46 -13.96 -1.40
CA LEU A 193 -4.43 -14.83 -1.99
C LEU A 193 -4.53 -16.24 -1.39
N PRO A 194 -4.47 -17.31 -2.23
CA PRO A 194 -4.49 -18.68 -1.75
C PRO A 194 -3.40 -18.95 -0.70
N ASP A 195 -2.17 -18.50 -0.96
CA ASP A 195 -1.03 -18.70 -0.05
C ASP A 195 -1.30 -18.16 1.37
N VAL A 196 -1.96 -17.00 1.46
CA VAL A 196 -2.31 -16.36 2.74
C VAL A 196 -3.40 -17.13 3.47
N GLN A 197 -4.45 -17.54 2.75
CA GLN A 197 -5.57 -18.28 3.33
C GLN A 197 -5.19 -19.72 3.73
N ILE A 198 -4.28 -20.35 2.99
CA ILE A 198 -3.71 -21.65 3.33
C ILE A 198 -2.88 -21.54 4.62
N GLU A 199 -2.10 -20.48 4.80
CA GLU A 199 -1.37 -20.26 6.05
C GLU A 199 -2.33 -20.04 7.23
N PHE A 200 -3.43 -19.30 7.05
CA PHE A 200 -4.47 -19.19 8.09
C PHE A 200 -5.05 -20.55 8.47
N ALA A 201 -5.32 -21.42 7.49
CA ALA A 201 -5.77 -22.78 7.73
C ALA A 201 -4.72 -23.61 8.49
N SER A 202 -3.45 -23.51 8.10
CA SER A 202 -2.31 -24.14 8.77
C SER A 202 -2.20 -23.70 10.23
N LEU A 203 -2.31 -22.40 10.50
CA LEU A 203 -2.27 -21.87 11.86
C LEU A 203 -3.43 -22.37 12.73
N LEU A 204 -4.65 -22.45 12.19
CA LEU A 204 -5.81 -23.00 12.92
C LEU A 204 -5.62 -24.47 13.32
N THR A 205 -4.92 -25.24 12.48
CA THR A 205 -4.73 -26.68 12.70
C THR A 205 -3.52 -26.99 13.58
N THR A 206 -2.45 -26.23 13.46
CA THR A 206 -1.15 -26.51 14.13
C THR A 206 -0.94 -25.75 15.42
N ALA A 207 -1.64 -24.63 15.64
CA ALA A 207 -1.43 -23.82 16.84
C ALA A 207 -1.92 -24.52 18.11
N ALA A 208 -1.24 -24.20 19.22
CA ALA A 208 -1.67 -24.61 20.55
C ALA A 208 -3.08 -24.09 20.87
N GLU A 209 -3.83 -24.87 21.66
CA GLU A 209 -5.22 -24.59 22.02
C GLU A 209 -5.45 -23.17 22.56
N GLU A 210 -4.51 -22.66 23.35
CA GLU A 210 -4.54 -21.32 23.93
C GLU A 210 -4.46 -20.17 22.90
N HIS A 211 -3.93 -20.44 21.71
CA HIS A 211 -3.76 -19.45 20.64
C HIS A 211 -4.89 -19.49 19.61
N LYS A 212 -5.68 -20.57 19.56
CA LYS A 212 -6.75 -20.74 18.56
C LYS A 212 -7.81 -19.65 18.61
N SER A 213 -8.23 -19.20 19.79
CA SER A 213 -9.21 -18.11 19.92
C SER A 213 -8.72 -16.81 19.28
N HIS A 214 -7.44 -16.48 19.48
CA HIS A 214 -6.79 -15.30 18.91
C HIS A 214 -6.64 -15.42 17.39
N ILE A 215 -6.26 -16.60 16.88
CA ILE A 215 -6.13 -16.85 15.43
C ILE A 215 -7.50 -16.73 14.75
N VAL A 216 -8.55 -17.35 15.29
CA VAL A 216 -9.90 -17.24 14.73
C VAL A 216 -10.35 -15.78 14.76
N LYS A 217 -10.12 -15.05 15.85
CA LYS A 217 -10.45 -13.63 15.93
C LYS A 217 -9.71 -12.80 14.88
N PHE A 218 -8.40 -13.02 14.70
CA PHE A 218 -7.60 -12.36 13.67
C PHE A 218 -8.18 -12.60 12.27
N ILE A 219 -8.57 -13.84 11.95
CA ILE A 219 -9.19 -14.21 10.66
C ILE A 219 -10.56 -13.51 10.50
N THR A 220 -11.37 -13.47 11.56
CA THR A 220 -12.68 -12.78 11.58
C THR A 220 -12.58 -11.28 11.30
N ASP A 221 -11.44 -10.68 11.61
CA ASP A 221 -11.19 -9.25 11.36
C ASP A 221 -10.70 -8.97 9.94
N GLN A 222 -10.37 -9.99 9.15
CA GLN A 222 -9.94 -9.81 7.76
C GLN A 222 -11.13 -9.59 6.81
N LYS A 223 -10.91 -8.83 5.73
CA LYS A 223 -11.90 -8.59 4.66
C LYS A 223 -11.84 -9.65 3.56
N ILE A 224 -11.97 -10.93 3.92
CA ILE A 224 -11.99 -12.03 2.95
C ILE A 224 -13.31 -11.99 2.16
N THR A 225 -13.20 -12.00 0.84
CA THR A 225 -14.35 -11.99 -0.09
C THR A 225 -14.39 -13.25 -0.96
N ASP A 226 -13.23 -13.85 -1.23
CA ASP A 226 -13.08 -15.07 -2.03
C ASP A 226 -12.40 -16.17 -1.19
N PRO A 227 -13.16 -16.93 -0.38
CA PRO A 227 -12.59 -17.85 0.59
C PRO A 227 -12.06 -19.13 -0.06
N HIS A 228 -10.81 -19.46 0.24
CA HIS A 228 -10.19 -20.71 -0.18
C HIS A 228 -10.80 -21.91 0.57
N LYS A 229 -11.01 -23.03 -0.14
CA LYS A 229 -11.67 -24.24 0.39
C LYS A 229 -11.05 -24.74 1.70
N GLN A 230 -9.72 -24.78 1.77
CA GLN A 230 -9.00 -25.29 2.94
C GLN A 230 -9.22 -24.42 4.19
N LEU A 231 -9.38 -23.10 4.00
CA LEU A 231 -9.70 -22.19 5.10
C LEU A 231 -11.12 -22.44 5.62
N LEU A 232 -12.09 -22.63 4.72
CA LEU A 232 -13.46 -22.96 5.10
C LEU A 232 -13.56 -24.29 5.82
N GLU A 233 -12.85 -25.32 5.35
CA GLU A 233 -12.79 -26.63 6.01
C GLU A 233 -12.19 -26.51 7.40
N SER A 234 -11.06 -25.80 7.53
CA SER A 234 -10.38 -25.62 8.83
C SER A 234 -11.23 -24.83 9.82
N LEU A 235 -11.95 -23.79 9.38
CA LEU A 235 -12.92 -23.05 10.20
C LEU A 235 -14.12 -23.92 10.56
N SER A 236 -14.64 -24.73 9.64
CA SER A 236 -15.78 -25.61 9.92
C SER A 236 -15.46 -26.62 11.02
N LEU A 237 -14.23 -27.14 11.06
CA LEU A 237 -13.76 -28.00 12.15
C LEU A 237 -13.74 -27.29 13.51
N GLN A 238 -13.58 -25.96 13.55
CA GLN A 238 -13.61 -25.19 14.80
C GLN A 238 -15.04 -24.94 15.32
N LEU A 239 -16.09 -25.21 14.55
CA LEU A 239 -17.48 -25.07 15.01
C LEU A 239 -17.85 -26.08 16.10
N GLU A 240 -17.23 -27.25 16.07
CA GLU A 240 -17.46 -28.32 17.05
C GLU A 240 -16.52 -28.21 18.26
N HIS A 241 -15.72 -27.15 18.35
CA HIS A 241 -14.73 -26.98 19.41
C HIS A 241 -15.38 -26.83 20.78
N TYR A 242 -14.82 -27.44 21.84
CA TYR A 242 -15.39 -27.37 23.20
C TYR A 242 -15.38 -25.95 23.83
N ASN A 243 -14.70 -24.99 23.21
CA ASN A 243 -14.54 -23.63 23.73
C ASN A 243 -15.56 -22.71 23.05
N ALA A 244 -16.49 -22.19 23.84
CA ALA A 244 -17.57 -21.32 23.37
C ALA A 244 -17.07 -20.04 22.68
N GLU A 245 -15.91 -19.51 23.08
CA GLU A 245 -15.31 -18.33 22.43
C GLU A 245 -14.83 -18.66 21.01
N ILE A 246 -14.16 -19.81 20.84
CA ILE A 246 -13.71 -20.30 19.53
C ILE A 246 -14.92 -20.54 18.62
N GLN A 247 -15.97 -21.20 19.12
CA GLN A 247 -17.20 -21.42 18.36
C GLN A 247 -17.84 -20.10 17.91
N THR A 248 -18.00 -19.15 18.83
CA THR A 248 -18.63 -17.86 18.56
C THR A 248 -17.85 -17.06 17.51
N ASN A 249 -16.52 -16.98 17.68
CA ASN A 249 -15.65 -16.29 16.72
C ASN A 249 -15.66 -16.98 15.36
N THR A 250 -15.71 -18.32 15.32
CA THR A 250 -15.77 -19.11 14.08
C THR A 250 -17.10 -18.87 13.34
N CYS A 251 -18.22 -18.91 14.04
CA CYS A 251 -19.53 -18.55 13.49
C CYS A 251 -19.53 -17.14 12.91
N SER A 252 -18.91 -16.18 13.62
CA SER A 252 -18.77 -14.80 13.13
C SER A 252 -17.90 -14.73 11.86
N ALA A 253 -16.77 -15.45 11.83
CA ALA A 253 -15.89 -15.54 10.67
C ALA A 253 -16.65 -16.03 9.43
N LEU A 254 -17.28 -17.20 9.54
CA LEU A 254 -18.02 -17.83 8.44
C LEU A 254 -19.18 -16.96 7.97
N ARG A 255 -19.90 -16.32 8.90
CA ARG A 255 -20.97 -15.39 8.57
C ARG A 255 -20.44 -14.18 7.78
N LYS A 256 -19.37 -13.52 8.24
CA LYS A 256 -18.79 -12.36 7.55
C LYS A 256 -18.26 -12.72 6.17
N ILE A 257 -17.61 -13.88 6.05
CA ILE A 257 -17.12 -14.40 4.76
C ILE A 257 -18.32 -14.61 3.83
N GLY A 258 -19.36 -15.32 4.28
CA GLY A 258 -20.56 -15.58 3.49
C GLY A 258 -21.29 -14.30 3.04
N GLU A 259 -21.50 -13.33 3.95
CA GLU A 259 -22.12 -12.04 3.62
C GLU A 259 -21.33 -11.28 2.55
N LYS A 260 -20.00 -11.32 2.59
CA LYS A 260 -19.14 -10.61 1.63
C LYS A 260 -19.04 -11.32 0.28
N SER A 261 -18.95 -12.65 0.26
CA SER A 261 -18.97 -13.43 -0.98
C SER A 261 -20.32 -13.30 -1.70
N SER A 262 -21.42 -13.16 -0.96
CA SER A 262 -22.77 -12.96 -1.54
C SER A 262 -22.94 -11.59 -2.20
N ASN A 263 -22.27 -10.56 -1.67
CA ASN A 263 -22.35 -9.17 -2.15
C ASN A 263 -21.36 -8.85 -3.27
N ASN A 264 -20.43 -9.76 -3.57
CA ASN A 264 -19.60 -9.74 -4.78
C ASN A 264 -20.07 -10.88 -5.70
N PRO A 265 -21.24 -10.77 -6.37
CA PRO A 265 -21.52 -11.66 -7.49
C PRO A 265 -20.45 -11.35 -8.54
N GLY A 266 -19.58 -12.32 -8.81
CA GLY A 266 -18.49 -12.18 -9.76
C GLY A 266 -18.97 -11.75 -11.14
N ASP A 267 -18.07 -11.05 -11.83
CA ASP A 267 -17.98 -11.01 -13.30
C ASP A 267 -18.16 -12.41 -13.93
#